data_AF-A0A6C0AS58-F1
#
_entry.id   AF-A0A6C0AS58-F1
#
_cell.length_a   1.000
_cell.length_b   1.000
_cell.length_c   1.000
_cell.angle_alpha   90.00
_cell.angle_beta   90.00
_cell.angle_gamma   90.00
#
_symmetry.space_group_name_H-M   'P 1'
#
loop_
_entity.id
_entity.type
_entity.pdbx_description
1 polymer ?
#
loop_
_entity_poly.entity_id
_entity_poly.type
_entity_poly.pdbx_seq_one_letter_code
_entity_poly.pdbx_strand_id
1 'polypeptide(L)'
;MVKYIIIHNTHNGCYDFQCYEDPDKKLRLTSITINPPKIFMFDTREQAQDFFEEYINDVDCIDNKCKKGEEVEHVNYCTCGIIELDDDENPILFYNKKNQIFLMEHGPQIFLPPQELKNDAKNLNLTNKLMRKCKSLGREQRERYIELGKYCQEVQAKKLAKEQENDNEEEEEEEEEEEDNEDAKSSTSSNDNNDT
;
A
#
# COMPACT_ATOMS: atom_id res chain seq x y z
N MET A 1 -12.10 -40.52 11.68
CA MET A 1 -12.70 -39.31 12.31
C MET A 1 -12.12 -38.19 11.49
N VAL A 2 -12.95 -37.45 10.75
CA VAL A 2 -12.47 -36.50 9.74
C VAL A 2 -11.53 -35.50 10.40
N LYS A 3 -10.30 -35.42 9.90
CA LYS A 3 -9.24 -34.53 10.44
C LYS A 3 -8.86 -33.43 9.47
N TYR A 4 -9.08 -33.62 8.17
CA TYR A 4 -8.67 -32.67 7.13
C TYR A 4 -9.79 -32.45 6.14
N ILE A 5 -9.89 -31.22 5.65
CA ILE A 5 -10.91 -30.76 4.72
C ILE A 5 -10.22 -29.99 3.60
N ILE A 6 -10.60 -30.27 2.36
CA ILE A 6 -10.24 -29.46 1.21
C ILE A 6 -11.48 -28.73 0.71
N ILE A 7 -11.40 -27.41 0.59
CA ILE A 7 -12.52 -26.55 0.19
C ILE A 7 -12.15 -25.84 -1.10
N HIS A 8 -12.89 -26.12 -2.17
CA HIS A 8 -12.77 -25.43 -3.44
C HIS A 8 -13.94 -24.47 -3.64
N ASN A 9 -13.62 -23.17 -3.65
CA ASN A 9 -14.52 -22.08 -4.02
C ASN A 9 -14.21 -21.61 -5.45
N THR A 10 -15.24 -21.51 -6.29
CA THR A 10 -15.10 -20.92 -7.62
C THR A 10 -15.57 -19.47 -7.61
N HIS A 11 -14.89 -18.63 -8.39
CA HIS A 11 -15.13 -17.20 -8.55
C HIS A 11 -15.83 -16.88 -9.88
N ASN A 12 -16.57 -17.85 -10.42
CA ASN A 12 -17.38 -17.65 -11.63
C ASN A 12 -18.40 -16.53 -11.40
N GLY A 13 -18.33 -15.47 -12.20
CA GLY A 13 -19.21 -14.31 -12.09
C GLY A 13 -18.78 -13.25 -11.06
N CYS A 14 -17.76 -13.50 -10.22
CA CYS A 14 -17.28 -12.50 -9.23
C CYS A 14 -16.69 -11.25 -9.89
N TYR A 15 -16.17 -11.38 -11.11
CA TYR A 15 -15.58 -10.27 -11.88
C TYR A 15 -16.49 -9.78 -13.01
N ASP A 16 -17.72 -10.30 -13.10
CA ASP A 16 -18.68 -9.88 -14.11
C ASP A 16 -19.39 -8.61 -13.62
N PHE A 17 -18.94 -7.46 -14.10
CA PHE A 17 -19.45 -6.13 -13.72
C PHE A 17 -20.84 -5.82 -14.33
N GLN A 18 -21.73 -6.81 -14.40
CA GLN A 18 -23.11 -6.56 -14.80
C GLN A 18 -23.82 -5.83 -13.65
N CYS A 19 -23.86 -4.50 -13.77
CA CYS A 19 -24.62 -3.65 -12.86
C CYS A 19 -25.98 -3.35 -13.48
N TYR A 20 -27.03 -3.62 -12.72
CA TYR A 20 -28.37 -3.16 -13.01
C TYR A 20 -28.56 -1.79 -12.37
N GLU A 21 -28.95 -0.79 -13.17
CA GLU A 21 -29.32 0.53 -12.66
C GLU A 21 -30.85 0.62 -12.64
N ASP A 22 -31.42 0.71 -11.44
CA ASP A 22 -32.86 0.94 -11.26
C ASP A 22 -33.16 2.39 -11.66
N PRO A 23 -33.91 2.63 -12.75
CA PRO A 23 -34.13 3.97 -13.29
C PRO A 23 -34.95 4.87 -12.35
N ASP A 24 -35.77 4.29 -11.47
CA ASP A 24 -36.63 5.04 -10.55
C ASP A 24 -35.91 5.37 -9.24
N LYS A 25 -35.05 4.45 -8.77
CA LYS A 25 -34.35 4.60 -7.47
C LYS A 25 -32.92 5.12 -7.59
N LYS A 26 -32.36 5.21 -8.80
CA LYS A 26 -30.94 5.55 -9.05
C LYS A 26 -29.97 4.71 -8.21
N LEU A 27 -30.35 3.47 -7.94
CA LEU A 27 -29.55 2.52 -7.18
C LEU A 27 -28.87 1.57 -8.17
N ARG A 28 -27.54 1.53 -8.09
CA ARG A 28 -26.73 0.58 -8.84
C ARG A 28 -26.63 -0.71 -8.04
N LEU A 29 -27.24 -1.78 -8.56
CA LEU A 29 -27.22 -3.11 -7.98
C LEU A 29 -26.26 -3.98 -8.79
N THR A 30 -25.23 -4.50 -8.14
CA THR A 30 -24.35 -5.54 -8.69
C THR A 30 -24.89 -6.88 -8.23
N SER A 31 -25.25 -7.76 -9.17
CA SER A 31 -25.63 -9.14 -8.84
C SER A 31 -24.40 -9.87 -8.32
N ILE A 32 -24.48 -10.41 -7.10
CA ILE A 32 -23.43 -11.26 -6.54
C ILE A 32 -23.78 -12.70 -6.89
N THR A 33 -22.92 -13.36 -7.66
CA THR A 33 -23.03 -14.81 -7.90
C THR A 33 -22.35 -15.53 -6.74
N ILE A 34 -23.12 -16.28 -5.96
CA ILE A 34 -22.59 -17.12 -4.87
C ILE A 34 -22.43 -18.53 -5.42
N ASN A 35 -21.18 -18.96 -5.63
CA ASN A 35 -20.90 -20.33 -6.05
C ASN A 35 -20.78 -21.23 -4.81
N PRO A 36 -21.53 -22.35 -4.72
CA PRO A 36 -21.40 -23.27 -3.60
C PRO A 36 -20.00 -23.92 -3.59
N PRO A 37 -19.36 -24.05 -2.42
CA PRO A 37 -18.06 -24.70 -2.32
C PRO A 37 -18.17 -26.21 -2.59
N LYS A 38 -17.16 -26.77 -3.25
CA LYS A 38 -16.92 -28.22 -3.24
C LYS A 38 -16.07 -28.55 -2.02
N ILE A 39 -16.51 -29.54 -1.25
CA ILE A 39 -15.86 -29.93 0.01
C ILE A 39 -15.45 -31.40 -0.09
N PHE A 40 -14.17 -31.66 0.15
CA PHE A 40 -13.60 -33.00 0.24
C PHE A 40 -13.10 -33.23 1.67
N MET A 41 -13.26 -34.44 2.19
CA MET A 41 -12.98 -34.76 3.59
C MET A 41 -12.04 -35.96 3.68
N PHE A 42 -11.05 -35.87 4.55
CA PHE A 42 -10.00 -36.88 4.70
C PHE A 42 -9.73 -37.17 6.18
N ASP A 43 -9.32 -38.41 6.46
CA ASP A 43 -8.96 -38.86 7.81
C ASP A 43 -7.48 -38.60 8.15
N THR A 44 -6.60 -38.51 7.14
CA THR A 44 -5.15 -38.32 7.29
C THR A 44 -4.65 -37.14 6.46
N ARG A 45 -3.57 -36.48 6.92
CA ARG A 45 -2.96 -35.34 6.23
C ARG A 45 -2.38 -35.74 4.88
N GLU A 46 -1.65 -36.85 4.83
CA GLU A 46 -0.99 -37.37 3.63
C GLU A 46 -1.99 -37.55 2.48
N GLN A 47 -3.09 -38.28 2.71
CA GLN A 47 -4.16 -38.42 1.71
C GLN A 47 -4.76 -37.09 1.25
N ALA A 48 -4.87 -36.11 2.13
CA ALA A 48 -5.37 -34.80 1.77
C ALA A 48 -4.34 -34.02 0.94
N GLN A 49 -3.06 -34.09 1.27
CA GLN A 49 -1.98 -33.47 0.51
C GLN A 49 -1.86 -34.08 -0.89
N ASP A 50 -1.80 -35.41 -0.98
CA ASP A 50 -1.74 -36.13 -2.26
C ASP A 50 -2.90 -35.72 -3.17
N PHE A 51 -4.12 -35.69 -2.62
CA PHE A 51 -5.29 -35.23 -3.36
C PHE A 51 -5.18 -33.75 -3.73
N PHE A 52 -4.70 -32.89 -2.83
CA PHE A 52 -4.59 -31.45 -3.08
C PHE A 52 -3.65 -31.15 -4.25
N GLU A 53 -2.48 -31.80 -4.29
CA GLU A 53 -1.49 -31.63 -5.34
C GLU A 53 -2.01 -32.12 -6.69
N GLU A 54 -2.63 -33.30 -6.75
CA GLU A 54 -3.27 -33.81 -7.97
C GLU A 54 -4.42 -32.90 -8.42
N TYR A 55 -5.26 -32.49 -7.47
CA TYR A 55 -6.45 -31.71 -7.75
C TYR A 55 -6.13 -30.29 -8.23
N ILE A 56 -5.04 -29.67 -7.74
CA ILE A 56 -4.57 -28.39 -8.27
C ILE A 56 -4.19 -28.56 -9.74
N ASN A 57 -3.41 -29.59 -10.09
CA ASN A 57 -2.98 -29.80 -11.47
C ASN A 57 -4.16 -29.99 -12.44
N ASP A 58 -5.23 -30.63 -11.98
CA ASP A 58 -6.48 -30.80 -12.76
C ASP A 58 -7.27 -29.50 -12.93
N VAL A 59 -7.22 -28.62 -11.93
CA VAL A 59 -8.00 -27.37 -11.87
C VAL A 59 -7.22 -26.16 -12.38
N ASP A 60 -5.88 -26.25 -12.38
CA ASP A 60 -5.00 -25.19 -12.79
C ASP A 60 -5.21 -24.86 -14.26
N CYS A 61 -5.39 -23.57 -14.50
CA CYS A 61 -5.54 -23.02 -15.83
C CYS A 61 -4.22 -22.33 -16.17
N ILE A 62 -3.22 -23.12 -16.56
CA ILE A 62 -1.93 -22.60 -17.00
C ILE A 62 -2.20 -21.62 -18.15
N ASP A 63 -1.85 -20.35 -17.92
CA ASP A 63 -1.91 -19.31 -18.94
C ASP A 63 -1.02 -19.73 -20.11
N ASN A 64 -1.53 -19.62 -21.34
CA ASN A 64 -0.78 -19.94 -22.56
C ASN A 64 0.56 -19.18 -22.63
N LYS A 65 0.68 -18.04 -21.94
CA LYS A 65 1.94 -17.27 -21.85
C LYS A 65 3.01 -17.94 -20.99
N CYS A 66 2.62 -18.77 -20.02
CA CYS A 66 3.54 -19.47 -19.11
C CYS A 66 3.92 -20.85 -19.65
N LYS A 67 3.21 -21.34 -20.68
CA LYS A 67 3.47 -22.63 -21.30
C LYS A 67 4.56 -22.50 -22.37
N LYS A 68 5.81 -22.89 -22.03
CA LYS A 68 6.91 -23.02 -23.00
C LYS A 68 7.16 -24.49 -23.30
N GLY A 69 6.29 -25.07 -24.13
CA GLY A 69 6.39 -26.49 -24.49
C GLY A 69 5.86 -27.40 -23.37
N GLU A 70 6.72 -28.26 -22.83
CA GLU A 70 6.42 -29.16 -21.70
C GLU A 70 6.74 -28.56 -20.34
N GLU A 71 7.59 -27.53 -20.28
CA GLU A 71 7.94 -26.81 -19.05
C GLU A 71 7.06 -25.56 -18.86
N VAL A 72 6.67 -25.32 -17.61
CA VAL A 72 5.86 -24.17 -17.21
C VAL A 72 6.78 -23.14 -16.55
N GLU A 73 7.07 -22.07 -17.26
CA GLU A 73 7.83 -20.93 -16.72
C GLU A 73 6.85 -19.80 -16.42
N HIS A 74 6.54 -19.59 -15.13
CA HIS A 74 5.67 -18.50 -14.72
C HIS A 74 6.35 -17.14 -14.95
N VAL A 75 5.76 -16.32 -15.81
CA VAL A 75 6.19 -14.93 -16.04
C VAL A 75 5.72 -14.04 -14.89
N ASN A 76 6.45 -12.97 -14.57
CA ASN A 76 5.98 -11.95 -13.62
C ASN A 76 4.55 -11.46 -13.99
N TYR A 77 3.63 -11.48 -13.02
CA TYR A 77 2.19 -11.21 -13.20
C TYR A 77 1.41 -12.27 -14.00
N CYS A 78 1.81 -13.53 -13.87
CA CYS A 78 1.12 -14.71 -14.40
C CYS A 78 -0.30 -14.89 -13.79
N THR A 79 -1.22 -15.47 -14.57
CA THR A 79 -2.59 -15.78 -14.11
C THR A 79 -2.84 -17.25 -13.75
N CYS A 80 -1.82 -18.11 -13.85
CA CYS A 80 -1.92 -19.55 -13.59
C CYS A 80 -2.42 -19.82 -12.17
N GLY A 81 -1.78 -19.19 -11.18
CA GLY A 81 -2.20 -19.27 -9.78
C GLY A 81 -1.01 -19.04 -8.86
N ILE A 82 -1.30 -18.87 -7.58
CA ILE A 82 -0.31 -18.74 -6.52
C ILE A 82 -0.60 -19.84 -5.51
N ILE A 83 0.44 -20.58 -5.14
CA ILE A 83 0.42 -21.58 -4.07
C ILE A 83 1.06 -20.95 -2.83
N GLU A 84 0.33 -20.94 -1.72
CA GLU A 84 0.86 -20.61 -0.41
C GLU A 84 1.29 -21.89 0.29
N LEU A 85 2.49 -21.85 0.86
CA LEU A 85 3.08 -22.95 1.63
C LEU A 85 2.98 -22.64 3.14
N ASP A 86 2.92 -23.67 3.97
CA ASP A 86 3.09 -23.55 5.41
C ASP A 86 4.57 -23.47 5.83
N ASP A 87 4.80 -23.35 7.15
CA ASP A 87 6.14 -23.30 7.75
C ASP A 87 7.00 -24.55 7.46
N ASP A 88 6.35 -25.67 7.11
CA ASP A 88 6.97 -26.95 6.76
C ASP A 88 7.07 -27.14 5.23
N GLU A 89 6.93 -26.06 4.45
CA GLU A 89 6.97 -26.03 2.98
C GLU A 89 5.86 -26.85 2.28
N ASN A 90 4.78 -27.20 2.98
CA ASN A 90 3.66 -27.93 2.39
C ASN A 90 2.61 -26.98 1.81
N PRO A 91 1.99 -27.33 0.67
CA PRO A 91 1.00 -26.45 0.04
C PRO A 91 -0.33 -26.47 0.81
N ILE A 92 -0.79 -25.28 1.23
CA ILE A 92 -2.01 -25.10 2.06
C ILE A 92 -3.12 -24.32 1.36
N LEU A 93 -2.77 -23.48 0.39
CA LEU A 93 -3.72 -22.67 -0.37
C LEU A 93 -3.28 -22.58 -1.81
N PHE A 94 -4.22 -22.78 -2.72
CA PHE A 94 -4.07 -22.41 -4.12
C PHE A 94 -5.11 -21.37 -4.46
N TYR A 95 -4.71 -20.29 -5.09
CA TYR A 95 -5.66 -19.30 -5.61
C TYR A 95 -5.26 -18.80 -6.99
N ASN A 96 -6.24 -18.69 -7.87
CA ASN A 96 -6.13 -18.03 -9.16
C ASN A 96 -7.37 -17.17 -9.40
N LYS A 97 -7.48 -16.57 -10.60
CA LYS A 97 -8.61 -15.67 -10.91
C LYS A 97 -9.98 -16.38 -10.83
N LYS A 98 -10.04 -17.70 -10.96
CA LYS A 98 -11.30 -18.46 -11.05
C LYS A 98 -11.54 -19.40 -9.87
N ASN A 99 -10.49 -19.85 -9.20
CA ASN A 99 -10.53 -20.94 -8.25
C ASN A 99 -9.74 -20.55 -7.01
N GLN A 100 -10.26 -20.92 -5.85
CA GLN A 100 -9.58 -20.79 -4.57
C GLN A 100 -9.79 -22.10 -3.80
N ILE A 101 -8.70 -22.80 -3.52
CA ILE A 101 -8.70 -24.14 -2.95
C ILE A 101 -7.88 -24.11 -1.66
N PHE A 102 -8.50 -24.48 -0.55
CA PHE A 102 -7.88 -24.51 0.77
C PHE A 102 -7.69 -25.95 1.22
N LEU A 103 -6.54 -26.24 1.84
CA LEU A 103 -6.30 -27.45 2.62
C LEU A 103 -6.26 -27.05 4.11
N MET A 104 -7.19 -27.56 4.91
CA MET A 104 -7.36 -27.15 6.30
C MET A 104 -7.62 -28.34 7.21
N GLU A 105 -7.23 -28.22 8.48
CA GLU A 105 -7.67 -29.15 9.52
C GLU A 105 -9.16 -28.96 9.87
N HIS A 106 -9.84 -30.07 10.14
CA HIS A 106 -11.21 -30.11 10.60
C HIS A 106 -11.28 -29.56 12.04
N GLY A 107 -11.59 -28.28 12.16
CA GLY A 107 -11.75 -27.62 13.45
C GLY A 107 -12.36 -26.23 13.31
N PRO A 108 -12.80 -25.63 14.43
CA PRO A 108 -13.26 -24.25 14.44
C PRO A 108 -12.10 -23.32 14.14
N GLN A 109 -12.08 -22.77 12.92
CA GLN A 109 -11.18 -21.68 12.57
C GLN A 109 -11.87 -20.35 12.86
N ILE A 110 -11.28 -19.58 13.78
CA ILE A 110 -11.81 -18.27 14.15
C ILE A 110 -11.20 -17.22 13.21
N PHE A 111 -11.96 -16.83 12.20
CA PHE A 111 -11.62 -15.71 11.34
C PHE A 111 -11.86 -14.39 12.07
N LEU A 112 -10.92 -13.99 12.93
CA LEU A 112 -10.92 -12.64 13.49
C LEU A 112 -10.27 -11.68 12.49
N PRO A 113 -10.93 -10.57 12.13
CA PRO A 113 -10.27 -9.54 11.34
C PRO A 113 -9.02 -9.07 12.10
N PRO A 114 -7.87 -8.94 11.43
CA PRO A 114 -6.66 -8.39 12.03
C PRO A 114 -6.99 -7.08 12.74
N GLN A 115 -6.43 -6.88 13.94
CA GLN A 115 -6.65 -5.66 14.73
C GLN A 115 -6.33 -4.39 13.93
N GLU A 116 -5.31 -4.44 13.09
CA GLU A 116 -4.89 -3.38 12.17
C GLU A 116 -6.01 -3.01 11.20
N LEU A 117 -6.62 -4.01 10.55
CA LEU A 117 -7.73 -3.80 9.62
C LEU A 117 -8.95 -3.15 10.31
N LYS A 118 -9.20 -3.49 11.58
CA LYS A 118 -10.25 -2.85 12.38
C LYS A 118 -9.92 -1.39 12.70
N ASN A 119 -8.65 -1.07 12.91
CA ASN A 119 -8.20 0.30 13.15
C ASN A 119 -8.30 1.13 11.87
N ASP A 120 -7.89 0.59 10.74
CA ASP A 120 -7.99 1.26 9.44
C ASP A 120 -9.44 1.53 9.04
N ALA A 121 -10.34 0.57 9.25
CA ALA A 121 -11.77 0.76 9.01
C ALA A 121 -12.36 1.87 9.88
N LYS A 122 -11.94 1.99 11.15
CA LYS A 122 -12.35 3.09 12.04
C LYS A 122 -11.79 4.42 11.58
N ASN A 123 -10.53 4.46 11.16
CA ASN A 123 -9.86 5.66 10.66
C ASN A 123 -10.50 6.16 9.37
N LEU A 124 -10.81 5.27 8.43
CA LEU A 124 -11.50 5.61 7.19
C LEU A 124 -12.89 6.20 7.47
N ASN A 125 -13.64 5.62 8.42
CA ASN A 125 -14.94 6.14 8.82
C ASN A 125 -14.83 7.52 9.49
N LEU A 126 -13.79 7.76 10.29
CA LEU A 126 -13.50 9.07 10.87
C LEU A 126 -13.18 10.10 9.78
N THR A 127 -12.29 9.77 8.83
CA THR A 127 -11.93 10.64 7.69
C THR A 127 -13.16 10.97 6.85
N ASN A 128 -14.02 10.00 6.54
CA ASN A 128 -15.27 10.23 5.83
C ASN A 128 -16.23 11.15 6.59
N LYS A 129 -16.28 11.03 7.93
CA LYS A 129 -17.08 11.92 8.78
C LYS A 129 -16.52 13.34 8.81
N LEU A 130 -15.20 13.50 8.80
CA LEU A 130 -14.53 14.80 8.75
C LEU A 130 -14.69 15.45 7.38
N MET A 131 -14.51 14.72 6.28
CA MET A 131 -14.75 15.21 4.92
C MET A 131 -16.18 15.69 4.73
N ARG A 132 -17.17 15.00 5.31
CA ARG A 132 -18.59 15.46 5.27
C ARG A 132 -18.85 16.70 6.14
N LYS A 133 -18.01 16.99 7.13
CA LYS A 133 -18.09 18.19 7.97
C LYS A 133 -17.32 19.38 7.36
N CYS A 134 -16.32 19.11 6.53
CA CYS A 134 -15.63 20.12 5.73
C CYS A 134 -16.57 20.62 4.63
N LYS A 135 -17.32 21.70 4.91
CA LYS A 135 -18.03 22.45 3.87
C LYS A 135 -17.02 23.11 2.96
N SER A 136 -17.25 23.06 1.65
CA SER A 136 -16.49 23.88 0.71
C SER A 136 -16.66 25.35 1.06
N LEU A 137 -15.55 26.08 1.17
CA LEU A 137 -15.60 27.53 1.40
C LEU A 137 -16.35 28.18 0.24
N GLY A 138 -17.30 29.06 0.57
CA GLY A 138 -18.00 29.89 -0.42
C GLY A 138 -17.02 30.80 -1.18
N ARG A 139 -17.42 31.31 -2.34
CA ARG A 139 -16.58 32.17 -3.18
C ARG A 139 -16.02 33.37 -2.41
N GLU A 140 -16.88 34.05 -1.66
CA GLU A 140 -16.53 35.23 -0.85
C GLU A 140 -15.55 34.88 0.30
N GLN A 141 -15.70 33.70 0.91
CA GLN A 141 -14.77 33.25 1.95
C GLN A 141 -13.39 32.93 1.37
N ARG A 142 -13.32 32.33 0.17
CA ARG A 142 -12.04 32.08 -0.51
C ARG A 142 -11.33 33.38 -0.87
N GLU A 143 -12.06 34.36 -1.38
CA GLU A 143 -11.50 35.68 -1.73
C GLU A 143 -10.90 36.36 -0.49
N ARG A 144 -11.61 36.35 0.66
CA ARG A 144 -11.06 36.87 1.93
C ARG A 144 -9.82 36.13 2.42
N TYR A 145 -9.77 34.80 2.29
CA TYR A 145 -8.57 34.03 2.66
C TYR A 145 -7.37 34.31 1.74
N ILE A 146 -7.60 34.55 0.46
CA ILE A 146 -6.55 34.94 -0.49
C ILE A 146 -6.02 36.34 -0.14
N GLU A 147 -6.90 37.30 0.17
CA GLU A 147 -6.50 38.64 0.60
C GLU A 147 -5.72 38.62 1.91
N LEU A 148 -6.15 37.84 2.90
CA LEU A 148 -5.40 37.62 4.14
C LEU A 148 -4.03 36.99 3.86
N GLY A 149 -3.94 36.04 2.94
CA GLY A 149 -2.68 35.44 2.52
C GLY A 149 -1.70 36.45 1.91
N LYS A 150 -2.21 37.34 1.04
CA LYS A 150 -1.41 38.43 0.45
C LYS A 150 -0.94 39.41 1.53
N TYR A 151 -1.82 39.78 2.45
CA TYR A 151 -1.47 40.67 3.56
C TYR A 151 -0.38 40.06 4.46
N CYS A 152 -0.47 38.77 4.78
CA CYS A 152 0.57 38.07 5.55
C CYS A 152 1.92 38.04 4.82
N GLN A 153 1.92 37.82 3.50
CA GLN A 153 3.14 37.86 2.69
C GLN A 153 3.75 39.26 2.65
N GLU A 154 2.94 40.31 2.53
CA GLU A 154 3.40 41.70 2.58
C GLU A 154 4.00 42.06 3.94
N VAL A 155 3.40 41.59 5.04
CA VAL A 155 3.94 41.80 6.40
C VAL A 155 5.24 41.04 6.59
N GLN A 156 5.35 39.81 6.08
CA GLN A 156 6.57 39.01 6.16
C GLN A 156 7.70 39.63 5.31
N ALA A 157 7.39 40.09 4.10
CA ALA A 157 8.35 40.79 3.23
C ALA A 157 8.84 42.10 3.85
N LYS A 158 7.95 42.89 4.48
CA LYS A 158 8.33 44.10 5.21
C LYS A 158 9.18 43.81 6.44
N LYS A 159 8.99 42.65 7.09
CA LYS A 159 9.80 42.25 8.22
C LYS A 159 11.21 41.86 7.77
N LEU A 160 11.32 41.09 6.69
CA LEU A 160 12.61 40.71 6.10
C LEU A 160 13.38 41.91 5.54
N ALA A 161 12.69 42.89 4.93
CA ALA A 161 13.33 44.11 4.45
C ALA A 161 13.88 44.98 5.59
N LYS A 162 13.21 44.99 6.75
CA LYS A 162 13.70 45.70 7.95
C LYS A 162 14.85 44.99 8.65
N GLU A 163 14.91 43.66 8.56
CA GLU A 163 16.03 42.89 9.09
C GLU A 163 17.29 43.12 8.23
N GLN A 164 17.15 43.26 6.91
CA GLN A 164 18.27 43.59 6.00
C GLN A 164 18.78 45.04 6.08
N GLU A 165 17.93 46.00 6.49
CA GLU A 165 18.38 47.38 6.72
C GLU A 165 19.18 47.52 8.03
N ASN A 166 19.00 46.62 9.00
CA ASN A 166 19.76 46.63 10.26
C ASN A 166 21.12 45.93 10.14
N ASP A 167 21.27 44.93 9.27
CA ASP A 167 22.56 44.24 9.07
C ASP A 167 23.58 45.12 8.29
N ASN A 168 23.12 46.14 7.55
CA ASN A 168 23.99 47.06 6.81
C ASN A 168 24.55 48.22 7.65
N GLU A 169 24.05 48.47 8.86
CA GLU A 169 24.60 49.50 9.76
C GLU A 169 25.73 48.95 10.65
N GLU A 170 25.89 47.63 10.79
CA GLU A 170 26.98 47.02 11.56
C GLU A 170 28.24 46.71 10.71
N GLU A 171 28.13 46.59 9.38
CA GLU A 171 29.30 46.34 8.49
C GLU A 171 30.10 47.61 8.16
N GLU A 172 29.57 48.83 8.36
CA GLU A 172 30.31 50.08 8.07
C GLU A 172 31.23 50.53 9.23
N GLU A 173 31.17 49.93 10.42
CA GLU A 173 32.08 50.26 11.54
C GLU A 173 33.33 49.36 11.63
N GLU A 174 33.40 48.23 10.92
CA GLU A 174 34.56 47.31 10.99
C GLU A 174 35.64 47.56 9.91
N GLU A 175 35.37 48.36 8.86
CA GLU A 175 36.35 48.60 7.77
C GLU A 175 37.39 49.71 8.06
N GLU A 176 37.31 50.48 9.16
CA GLU A 176 38.29 51.54 9.47
C GLU A 176 39.48 51.11 10.35
N GLU A 177 39.53 49.87 10.89
CA GLU A 177 40.60 49.45 11.82
C GLU A 177 41.66 48.47 11.24
N GLU A 178 41.58 48.03 9.97
CA GLU A 178 42.54 47.02 9.41
C GLU A 178 43.61 47.56 8.43
N GLU A 179 43.93 48.86 8.41
CA GLU A 179 45.12 49.39 7.70
C GLU A 179 46.29 49.68 8.64
N ASP A 180 46.76 48.71 9.43
CA ASP A 180 48.12 48.74 10.00
C ASP A 180 48.49 47.37 10.60
N ASN A 181 49.04 46.44 9.78
CA ASN A 181 50.11 45.49 10.16
C ASN A 181 50.25 44.35 9.12
N GLU A 182 50.88 44.64 7.98
CA GLU A 182 51.59 43.61 7.21
C GLU A 182 53.10 43.77 7.45
N ASP A 183 53.67 42.96 8.34
CA ASP A 183 55.01 42.38 8.16
C ASP A 183 55.47 41.60 9.42
N ALA A 184 55.23 40.28 9.47
CA ALA A 184 56.13 39.33 10.13
C ALA A 184 55.74 37.85 9.96
N LYS A 185 56.62 37.12 9.24
CA LYS A 185 57.09 35.73 9.51
C LYS A 185 56.11 34.58 9.26
N SER A 186 56.27 33.85 8.16
CA SER A 186 57.23 32.74 7.93
C SER A 186 56.84 31.37 8.55
N SER A 187 56.60 30.42 7.64
CA SER A 187 56.91 28.97 7.68
C SER A 187 56.32 28.10 8.80
N THR A 188 55.51 27.09 8.43
CA THR A 188 55.77 25.63 8.60
C THR A 188 54.54 24.83 8.14
N SER A 189 54.62 24.12 7.01
CA SER A 189 54.85 22.67 6.86
C SER A 189 53.67 21.77 7.30
N SER A 190 52.89 21.36 6.31
CA SER A 190 51.92 20.26 6.40
C SER A 190 52.66 18.92 6.35
N ASN A 191 52.46 18.07 7.34
CA ASN A 191 52.65 16.63 7.19
C ASN A 191 51.73 15.86 8.13
N ASP A 192 51.38 14.66 7.66
CA ASP A 192 50.79 13.52 8.36
C ASP A 192 49.26 13.49 8.49
N ASN A 193 48.63 12.58 7.72
CA ASN A 193 48.05 11.35 8.30
C ASN A 193 47.55 10.41 7.19
N ASN A 194 48.15 9.22 7.12
CA ASN A 194 47.59 8.06 6.41
C ASN A 194 47.36 6.95 7.44
N ASP A 195 46.08 6.63 7.59
CA ASP A 195 45.40 5.45 8.06
C ASP A 195 46.21 4.21 8.47
N THR A 196 45.85 3.68 9.64
CA THR A 196 45.64 2.23 9.84
C THR A 196 44.50 1.99 10.82
#